data_AF-A0A4Y2L7J6-F1
#
_entry.id   AF-A0A4Y2L7J6-F1
#
_cell.length_a   1.000
_cell.length_b   1.000
_cell.length_c   1.000
_cell.angle_alpha   90.00
_cell.angle_beta   90.00
_cell.angle_gamma   90.00
#
_symmetry.space_group_name_H-M   'P 1'
#
loop_
_entity.id
_entity.type
_entity.pdbx_description
1 polymer ?
#
loop_
_entity_poly.entity_id
_entity_poly.type
_entity_poly.pdbx_seq_one_letter_code
_entity_poly.pdbx_strand_id
1 'polypeptide(L)'
;MANCGKRKRAVVSMDLHLDALKRIDKSKSLKSIALSFCVDESTVSDWKKKRKEIESFCSKLETNRSTLKKPKMEKLDDMLLLWFNQE
;
A
#
# COMPACT_ATOMS: atom_id res chain seq x y z
N MET A 1 -37.13 -14.49 4.44
CA MET A 1 -35.88 -14.34 3.67
C MET A 1 -35.27 -13.00 4.03
N ALA A 2 -34.16 -13.00 4.76
CA ALA A 2 -33.54 -11.75 5.24
C ALA A 2 -33.11 -10.90 4.04
N ASN A 3 -33.51 -9.64 4.03
CA ASN A 3 -33.13 -8.67 3.02
C ASN A 3 -31.60 -8.49 3.10
N CYS A 4 -30.88 -9.13 2.18
CA CYS A 4 -29.44 -8.96 1.98
C CYS A 4 -29.22 -7.55 1.42
N GLY A 5 -29.27 -6.55 2.30
CA GLY A 5 -28.99 -5.16 1.96
C GLY A 5 -27.60 -5.05 1.33
N LYS A 6 -27.49 -4.28 0.24
CA LYS A 6 -26.21 -4.05 -0.44
C LYS A 6 -25.16 -3.57 0.60
N ARG A 7 -24.11 -4.36 0.82
CA ARG A 7 -23.00 -3.97 1.71
C ARG A 7 -22.30 -2.72 1.17
N LYS A 8 -22.01 -1.77 2.05
CA LYS A 8 -21.21 -0.58 1.70
C LYS A 8 -19.78 -1.02 1.37
N ARG A 9 -19.19 -0.47 0.31
CA ARG A 9 -17.80 -0.73 -0.06
C ARG A 9 -16.87 0.05 0.87
N ALA A 10 -16.06 -0.66 1.66
CA ALA A 10 -14.95 -0.06 2.38
C ALA A 10 -13.78 0.18 1.42
N VAL A 11 -13.18 1.37 1.49
CA VAL A 11 -11.94 1.70 0.76
C VAL A 11 -10.78 1.48 1.72
N VAL A 12 -9.85 0.61 1.34
CA VAL A 12 -8.67 0.24 2.14
C VAL A 12 -7.43 0.72 1.40
N SER A 13 -6.48 1.34 2.11
CA SER A 13 -5.21 1.80 1.55
C SER A 13 -4.39 0.64 0.96
N MET A 14 -3.57 0.92 -0.06
CA MET A 14 -2.69 -0.08 -0.67
C MET A 14 -1.64 -0.61 0.31
N ASP A 15 -1.13 0.22 1.23
CA ASP A 15 -0.15 -0.19 2.23
C ASP A 15 -0.71 -1.29 3.16
N LEU A 16 -2.01 -1.18 3.49
CA LEU A 16 -2.72 -2.16 4.30
C LEU A 16 -2.89 -3.50 3.56
N HIS A 17 -3.14 -3.46 2.24
CA HIS A 17 -3.18 -4.67 1.43
C HIS A 17 -1.82 -5.37 1.42
N LEU A 18 -0.72 -4.63 1.30
CA LEU A 18 0.63 -5.19 1.35
C LEU A 18 0.98 -5.77 2.72
N ASP A 19 0.64 -5.08 3.82
CA ASP A 19 0.89 -5.61 5.17
C ASP A 19 0.06 -6.87 5.44
N ALA A 20 -1.20 -6.91 4.97
CA ALA A 20 -2.03 -8.10 5.06
C ALA A 20 -1.42 -9.28 4.29
N LEU A 21 -0.92 -9.07 3.06
CA LEU A 21 -0.24 -10.11 2.28
C LEU A 21 1.03 -10.62 2.98
N LYS A 22 1.86 -9.72 3.54
CA LYS A 22 3.04 -10.10 4.33
C LYS A 22 2.67 -10.95 5.56
N ARG A 23 1.55 -10.65 6.22
CA ARG A 23 1.05 -11.44 7.36
C ARG A 23 0.52 -12.81 6.94
N ILE A 24 -0.11 -12.91 5.76
CA ILE A 24 -0.54 -14.19 5.17
C ILE A 24 0.67 -15.09 4.88
N ASP A 25 1.77 -14.53 4.37
CA ASP A 25 2.99 -15.29 4.08
C ASP A 25 3.70 -15.80 5.34
N LYS A 26 3.60 -15.04 6.45
CA LYS A 26 4.04 -15.46 7.79
C LYS A 26 3.09 -16.47 8.46
N SER A 27 2.27 -17.18 7.68
CA SER A 27 1.30 -18.20 8.11
C SER A 27 0.34 -17.79 9.23
N LYS A 28 0.07 -16.48 9.41
CA LYS A 28 -0.94 -16.03 10.38
C LYS A 28 -2.35 -16.40 9.89
N SER A 29 -3.24 -16.70 10.84
CA SER A 29 -4.62 -17.08 10.53
C SER A 29 -5.38 -15.91 9.88
N LEU A 30 -6.17 -16.20 8.85
CA LEU A 30 -6.96 -15.18 8.13
C LEU A 30 -7.89 -14.39 9.08
N LYS A 31 -8.43 -15.07 10.09
CA LYS A 31 -9.26 -14.46 11.14
C LYS A 31 -8.51 -13.40 11.95
N SER A 32 -7.24 -13.65 12.32
CA SER A 32 -6.44 -12.67 13.06
C SER A 32 -6.13 -11.41 12.22
N ILE A 33 -5.94 -11.60 10.91
CA ILE A 33 -5.66 -10.53 9.96
C ILE A 33 -6.94 -9.71 9.74
N ALA A 34 -8.06 -10.37 9.50
CA ALA A 34 -9.39 -9.77 9.39
C ALA A 34 -9.71 -8.87 10.60
N LEU A 35 -9.50 -9.38 11.82
CA LEU A 35 -9.69 -8.61 13.05
C LEU A 35 -8.75 -7.40 13.15
N SER A 36 -7.47 -7.56 12.77
CA SER A 36 -6.48 -6.47 12.83
C SER A 36 -6.86 -5.29 11.92
N PHE A 37 -7.47 -5.57 10.77
CA PHE A 37 -7.84 -4.56 9.79
C PHE A 37 -9.33 -4.19 9.84
N CYS A 38 -10.10 -4.76 10.77
CA CYS A 38 -11.56 -4.61 10.87
C CYS A 38 -12.28 -4.93 9.54
N VAL A 39 -11.85 -6.00 8.86
CA VAL A 39 -12.43 -6.44 7.59
C VAL A 39 -12.90 -7.88 7.70
N ASP A 40 -13.90 -8.27 6.91
CA ASP A 40 -14.38 -9.65 6.85
C ASP A 40 -13.30 -10.60 6.31
N GLU A 41 -13.32 -11.86 6.78
CA GLU A 41 -12.42 -12.93 6.29
C GLU A 41 -12.53 -13.15 4.78
N SER A 42 -13.74 -12.94 4.21
CA SER A 42 -13.95 -13.01 2.77
C SER A 42 -13.09 -12.00 2.01
N THR A 43 -12.93 -10.79 2.55
CA THR A 43 -12.15 -9.74 1.90
C THR A 43 -10.65 -10.04 1.97
N VAL A 44 -10.17 -10.58 3.09
CA VAL A 44 -8.76 -11.03 3.21
C VAL A 44 -8.48 -12.19 2.25
N SER A 45 -9.44 -13.09 2.06
CA SER A 45 -9.37 -14.16 1.06
C SER A 45 -9.31 -13.60 -0.36
N ASP A 46 -10.10 -12.58 -0.66
CA ASP A 46 -10.07 -11.90 -1.96
C ASP A 46 -8.75 -11.17 -2.20
N TRP A 47 -8.15 -10.56 -1.18
CA TRP A 47 -6.79 -9.98 -1.28
C TRP A 47 -5.75 -11.05 -1.60
N LYS A 48 -5.85 -12.22 -0.97
CA LYS A 48 -4.97 -13.35 -1.27
C LYS A 48 -5.08 -13.79 -2.73
N LYS A 49 -6.30 -13.85 -3.27
CA LYS A 49 -6.55 -14.20 -4.68
C LYS A 49 -6.01 -13.12 -5.65
N LYS A 50 -6.20 -11.85 -5.30
CA LYS A 50 -5.78 -10.68 -6.10
C LYS A 50 -4.34 -10.25 -5.83
N ARG A 51 -3.52 -11.07 -5.17
CA ARG A 51 -2.13 -10.76 -4.82
C ARG A 51 -1.33 -10.19 -5.99
N LYS A 52 -1.35 -10.87 -7.15
CA LYS A 52 -0.60 -10.45 -8.35
C LYS A 52 -1.03 -9.07 -8.85
N GLU A 53 -2.32 -8.75 -8.77
CA GLU A 53 -2.85 -7.45 -9.20
C GLU A 53 -2.37 -6.34 -8.26
N ILE A 54 -2.46 -6.59 -6.95
CA ILE A 54 -1.99 -5.67 -5.89
C ILE A 54 -0.49 -5.41 -6.04
N GLU A 55 0.33 -6.44 -6.19
CA GLU A 55 1.78 -6.33 -6.40
C GLU A 55 2.10 -5.56 -7.69
N SER A 56 1.44 -5.89 -8.81
CA SER A 56 1.65 -5.21 -10.09
C SER A 56 1.31 -3.71 -10.02
N PHE A 57 0.30 -3.34 -9.22
CA PHE A 57 -0.07 -1.96 -9.00
C PHE A 57 0.97 -1.23 -8.16
N CYS A 58 1.48 -1.85 -7.10
CA CYS A 58 2.54 -1.28 -6.27
C CYS A 58 3.85 -1.09 -7.04
N SER A 59 4.26 -2.07 -7.86
CA SER A 59 5.45 -1.91 -8.72
C SER A 59 5.29 -0.78 -9.74
N LYS A 60 4.07 -0.54 -10.25
CA LYS A 60 3.78 0.62 -11.12
C LYS A 60 3.84 1.95 -10.35
N LEU A 61 3.47 1.96 -9.07
CA LEU A 61 3.58 3.15 -8.22
C LEU A 61 5.03 3.50 -7.87
N GLU A 62 5.85 2.49 -7.52
CA GLU A 62 7.27 2.71 -7.20
C GLU A 62 8.07 3.22 -8.40
N THR A 63 7.71 2.77 -9.61
CA THR A 63 8.52 3.07 -10.79
C THR A 63 8.40 4.53 -11.23
N ASN A 64 7.27 5.23 -11.08
CA ASN A 64 7.12 6.57 -11.65
C ASN A 64 5.99 7.42 -11.02
N ARG A 65 6.19 7.96 -9.81
CA ARG A 65 5.41 9.13 -9.36
C ARG A 65 6.20 10.13 -8.52
N SER A 66 7.39 10.50 -8.96
CA SER A 66 7.93 11.83 -8.65
C SER A 66 7.39 12.81 -9.69
N THR A 67 6.38 13.61 -9.32
CA THR A 67 5.95 14.76 -10.14
C THR A 67 6.97 15.91 -10.08
N LEU A 68 7.95 15.81 -9.19
CA LEU A 68 9.08 16.73 -9.11
C LEU A 68 9.96 16.56 -10.34
N LYS A 69 9.99 17.61 -11.18
CA LYS A 69 11.05 17.76 -12.17
C LYS A 69 12.38 17.66 -11.43
N LYS A 70 13.27 16.80 -11.92
CA LYS A 70 14.65 16.78 -11.45
C LYS A 70 15.26 18.18 -11.65
N PRO A 71 15.99 18.71 -10.67
CA PRO A 71 16.67 19.98 -10.83
C PRO A 71 17.70 19.89 -11.96
N LYS A 72 17.88 21.02 -12.68
CA LYS A 72 18.76 21.08 -13.85
C LYS A 72 20.24 20.90 -13.46
N MET A 73 20.61 21.23 -12.23
CA MET A 73 21.96 21.08 -11.69
C MET A 73 21.91 20.46 -10.30
N GLU A 74 21.60 19.17 -10.26
CA GLU A 74 21.49 18.35 -9.04
C GLU A 74 22.69 18.54 -8.09
N LYS A 75 23.91 18.55 -8.64
CA LYS A 75 25.15 18.76 -7.86
C LYS A 75 25.27 20.14 -7.22
N LEU A 76 24.75 21.17 -7.88
CA LEU A 76 24.79 22.54 -7.36
C LEU A 76 23.82 22.68 -6.20
N ASP A 77 22.61 22.14 -6.35
CA ASP A 77 21.59 22.15 -5.31
C ASP A 77 22.04 21.34 -4.08
N ASP A 78 22.70 20.20 -4.29
CA ASP A 78 23.30 19.41 -3.20
C ASP A 78 24.40 20.20 -2.46
N MET A 79 25.29 20.91 -3.20
CA MET A 79 26.32 21.76 -2.59
C MET A 79 25.73 22.95 -1.82
N LEU A 80 24.69 23.59 -2.36
CA LEU A 80 23.98 24.70 -1.71
C LEU A 80 23.29 24.24 -0.42
N LEU A 81 22.65 23.08 -0.45
CA LEU A 81 22.04 22.47 0.73
C LEU A 81 23.09 22.17 1.80
N LEU A 82 24.25 21.64 1.41
CA LEU A 82 25.33 21.33 2.33
C LEU A 82 25.88 22.60 3.02
N TRP A 83 26.04 23.67 2.24
CA TRP A 83 26.51 24.97 2.74
C TRP A 83 25.50 25.62 3.68
N PHE A 84 24.20 25.59 3.34
CA PHE A 84 23.15 26.18 4.16
C PHE A 84 23.01 25.51 5.54
N ASN A 85 23.20 24.19 5.61
CA ASN A 85 23.12 23.44 6.87
C ASN A 85 24.37 23.58 7.76
N GLN A 86 25.36 24.35 7.32
CA GLN A 86 26.63 24.55 8.02
C GLN A 86 26.57 25.72 9.03
N GLU A 87 25.42 26.40 9.12
CA GLU A 87 25.10 27.52 10.03
C GLU A 87 24.09 27.10 11.11
#